data_AF-A0A9P9MKJ7-F1
#
_entry.id   AF-A0A9P9MKJ7-F1
#
_cell.length_a   1.000
_cell.length_b   1.000
_cell.length_c   1.000
_cell.angle_alpha   90.00
_cell.angle_beta   90.00
_cell.angle_gamma   90.00
#
_symmetry.space_group_name_H-M   'P 1'
#
loop_
_entity.id
_entity.type
_entity.pdbx_description
1 polymer ?
#
loop_
_entity_poly.entity_id
_entity_poly.type
_entity_poly.pdbx_seq_one_letter_code
_entity_poly.pdbx_strand_id
1 'polypeptide(L)'
;MLGASILLTIAIAAEAVLGTPIQVRTSYAVKEKHWVPKRWTKMDRAPSEKMLNLQIGIKQSNFGELERHLNEVSDPDNVRYGHHLSHEEVNKLIKPSDESLDLLHEWLEANGITHASYSPAKDWVNIQINVMTAERLLDTEYHVYQHDDGTEIYRAPTWSLPKHLHEHVDAIQPTSSFMRAIKKREVAADAPIPWPYPGIHEAKSPELKKSCSINGTTPECFATLYKTKGYVQKAAGKNQIGFNNFLGEIPIRPDTKLFLQKYKPEAVSGAAKYKFVSIDGGPQQDTALTPEQATEGISVEANLDVQTIIGITYPMPVTAYTTGGEPPQIPDEAAGDPPGNEPYLAWINYVLAQKTLPQVISTSYGDDEQTVPFDYAKRVCNGFAQLGARGISMLFSSGDGGAGDIANNNATKCVSNDGKNTFKFLASFPPSCPYVTAVGATQGFEPETSAARPANGYGPDGKTHGYYASGSGFSEYFKRPSYQDQVVPAYIKSMKGEHKGLFNTEGRGYPDLAAQGLYFKVNWNSTERIISGTSASAPLMSSIIALVNDALIAKGKPTLGFLNPWLYKKGYKAFTDITEGVNGGCNTTGFPTTKGWDAVTGFGTPIFPELLKQAEC
;
A
#
# COMPACT_ATOMS: atom_id res chain seq x y z
N MET A 1 -37.10 57.38 -60.31
CA MET A 1 -36.59 58.14 -59.15
C MET A 1 -36.60 57.23 -57.94
N LEU A 2 -35.49 57.24 -57.23
CA LEU A 2 -35.19 56.74 -55.88
C LEU A 2 -36.37 56.54 -54.92
N GLY A 3 -36.24 55.54 -54.03
CA GLY A 3 -36.65 55.71 -52.63
C GLY A 3 -37.21 54.49 -51.91
N ALA A 4 -36.34 53.54 -51.54
CA ALA A 4 -36.60 52.58 -50.47
C ALA A 4 -36.16 53.17 -49.11
N SER A 5 -36.90 52.92 -48.01
CA SER A 5 -36.37 52.59 -46.67
C SER A 5 -37.47 52.45 -45.60
N ILE A 6 -37.89 51.20 -45.40
CA ILE A 6 -37.90 50.40 -44.15
C ILE A 6 -37.77 51.13 -42.81
N LEU A 7 -38.68 50.83 -41.87
CA LEU A 7 -38.36 50.43 -40.48
C LEU A 7 -39.58 49.74 -39.84
N LEU A 8 -39.53 48.40 -39.77
CA LEU A 8 -40.45 47.55 -39.02
C LEU A 8 -39.80 47.20 -37.68
N THR A 9 -40.40 47.61 -36.56
CA THR A 9 -39.97 47.23 -35.21
C THR A 9 -40.45 45.81 -34.89
N ILE A 10 -39.52 44.87 -34.79
CA ILE A 10 -39.76 43.51 -34.28
C ILE A 10 -39.58 43.54 -32.76
N ALA A 11 -40.65 43.28 -32.01
CA ALA A 11 -40.58 42.99 -30.58
C ALA A 11 -40.12 41.53 -30.40
N ILE A 12 -38.92 41.33 -29.87
CA ILE A 12 -38.43 40.03 -29.42
C ILE A 12 -38.86 39.88 -27.95
N ALA A 13 -39.83 38.99 -27.70
CA ALA A 13 -40.09 38.49 -26.36
C ALA A 13 -38.95 37.54 -25.98
N ALA A 14 -38.08 37.98 -25.08
CA ALA A 14 -37.12 37.09 -24.43
C ALA A 14 -37.85 36.31 -23.34
N GLU A 15 -38.21 35.06 -23.62
CA GLU A 15 -38.54 34.10 -22.57
C GLU A 15 -37.26 33.77 -21.81
N ALA A 16 -37.04 34.47 -20.71
CA ALA A 16 -36.09 34.04 -19.70
C ALA A 16 -36.59 32.72 -19.11
N VAL A 17 -35.98 31.61 -19.52
CA VAL A 17 -36.06 30.35 -18.79
C VAL A 17 -35.29 30.55 -17.48
N LEU A 18 -35.96 31.14 -16.49
CA LEU A 18 -35.56 31.05 -15.10
C LEU A 18 -35.81 29.61 -14.68
N GLY A 19 -34.78 28.76 -14.81
CA GLY A 19 -34.78 27.45 -14.16
C GLY A 19 -35.13 27.67 -12.68
N THR A 20 -36.17 27.00 -12.20
CA THR A 20 -36.53 26.96 -10.77
C THR A 20 -35.27 26.66 -9.97
N PRO A 21 -34.99 27.40 -8.87
CA PRO A 21 -33.87 27.06 -8.01
C PRO A 21 -34.04 25.62 -7.55
N ILE A 22 -33.02 24.80 -7.82
CA ILE A 22 -32.92 23.42 -7.35
C ILE A 22 -33.20 23.44 -5.85
N GLN A 23 -34.35 22.92 -5.42
CA GLN A 23 -34.64 22.80 -3.99
C GLN A 23 -33.76 21.69 -3.43
N VAL A 24 -32.69 22.08 -2.75
CA VAL A 24 -31.88 21.14 -1.96
C VAL A 24 -32.80 20.55 -0.88
N ARG A 25 -33.01 19.21 -0.90
CA ARG A 25 -33.90 18.51 0.04
C ARG A 25 -33.61 18.82 1.51
N THR A 26 -32.34 19.08 1.83
CA THR A 26 -31.86 19.46 3.18
C THR A 26 -30.71 20.45 3.07
N SER A 27 -30.45 21.24 4.11
CA SER A 27 -29.25 22.10 4.15
C SER A 27 -27.96 21.30 3.96
N TYR A 28 -26.93 21.93 3.41
CA TYR A 28 -25.58 21.40 3.42
C TYR A 28 -25.01 21.40 4.86
N ALA A 29 -24.12 20.46 5.13
CA ALA A 29 -23.35 20.38 6.35
C ALA A 29 -21.99 19.73 6.06
N VAL A 30 -20.97 20.13 6.82
CA VAL A 30 -19.62 19.56 6.72
C VAL A 30 -19.70 18.06 6.96
N LYS A 31 -19.25 17.28 5.97
CA LYS A 31 -19.19 15.82 6.02
C LYS A 31 -17.86 15.36 6.58
N GLU A 32 -16.76 15.97 6.13
CA GLU A 32 -15.42 15.61 6.58
C GLU A 32 -14.56 16.87 6.65
N LYS A 33 -13.67 16.88 7.66
CA LYS A 33 -12.58 17.82 7.78
C LYS A 33 -11.31 17.03 8.05
N HIS A 34 -10.28 17.27 7.23
CA HIS A 34 -8.96 16.70 7.38
C HIS A 34 -7.92 17.81 7.59
N TRP A 35 -6.96 17.56 8.46
CA TRP A 35 -5.87 18.51 8.68
C TRP A 35 -4.83 18.36 7.58
N VAL A 36 -4.50 19.48 6.93
CA VAL A 36 -3.43 19.52 5.94
C VAL A 36 -2.12 19.06 6.61
N PRO A 37 -1.48 17.99 6.11
CA PRO A 37 -0.25 17.52 6.72
C PRO A 37 0.87 18.55 6.62
N LYS A 38 1.77 18.57 7.61
CA LYS A 38 2.76 19.65 7.79
C LYS A 38 3.71 19.90 6.62
N ARG A 39 3.95 18.89 5.79
CA ARG A 39 4.84 18.97 4.63
C ARG A 39 4.15 19.51 3.38
N TRP A 40 2.86 19.87 3.49
CA TRP A 40 2.08 20.48 2.42
C TRP A 40 1.80 21.94 2.75
N THR A 41 2.15 22.81 1.81
CA THR A 41 1.88 24.24 1.85
C THR A 41 0.70 24.55 0.95
N LYS A 42 -0.29 25.28 1.48
CA LYS A 42 -1.41 25.79 0.70
C LYS A 42 -0.90 26.92 -0.21
N MET A 43 -1.09 26.76 -1.51
CA MET A 43 -0.72 27.73 -2.54
C MET A 43 -1.98 28.50 -3.00
N ASP A 44 -2.12 28.73 -4.30
CA ASP A 44 -3.24 29.44 -4.91
C ASP A 44 -4.52 28.60 -4.98
N ARG A 45 -5.64 29.26 -5.31
CA ARG A 45 -6.89 28.58 -5.63
C ARG A 45 -6.72 27.73 -6.90
N ALA A 46 -7.32 26.55 -6.91
CA ALA A 46 -7.28 25.67 -8.07
C ALA A 46 -7.94 26.33 -9.30
N PRO A 47 -7.42 26.15 -10.53
CA PRO A 47 -8.04 26.70 -11.73
C PRO A 47 -9.46 26.19 -11.92
N SER A 48 -10.43 27.07 -12.18
CA SER A 48 -11.86 26.72 -12.22
C SER A 48 -12.21 25.64 -13.26
N GLU A 49 -11.54 25.67 -14.41
CA GLU A 49 -11.74 24.75 -15.54
C GLU A 49 -10.94 23.45 -15.43
N LYS A 50 -10.14 23.28 -14.37
CA LYS A 50 -9.38 22.05 -14.17
C LYS A 50 -10.35 20.88 -13.99
N MET A 51 -10.27 19.89 -14.89
CA MET A 51 -11.05 18.66 -14.77
C MET A 51 -10.54 17.77 -13.63
N LEU A 52 -11.48 17.26 -12.83
CA LEU A 52 -11.31 16.31 -11.75
C LEU A 52 -12.09 15.03 -12.09
N ASN A 53 -11.49 13.87 -11.80
CA ASN A 53 -12.18 12.58 -11.84
C ASN A 53 -12.56 12.22 -10.40
N LEU A 54 -13.76 12.58 -9.96
CA LEU A 54 -14.22 12.29 -8.60
C LEU A 54 -14.81 10.88 -8.52
N GLN A 55 -14.39 10.14 -7.49
CA GLN A 55 -14.87 8.83 -7.09
C GLN A 55 -15.67 8.97 -5.79
N ILE A 56 -16.96 8.67 -5.86
CA ILE A 56 -17.91 8.77 -4.76
C ILE A 56 -18.15 7.35 -4.22
N GLY A 57 -17.70 7.11 -3.00
CA GLY A 57 -17.93 5.86 -2.28
C GLY A 57 -19.29 5.90 -1.60
N ILE A 58 -20.22 5.08 -2.07
CA ILE A 58 -21.53 4.89 -1.45
C ILE A 58 -21.42 3.85 -0.34
N LYS A 59 -22.13 4.07 0.76
CA LYS A 59 -22.19 3.16 1.90
C LYS A 59 -22.56 1.75 1.48
N GLN A 60 -21.69 0.81 1.83
CA GLN A 60 -21.89 -0.62 1.59
C GLN A 60 -22.95 -1.16 2.56
N SER A 61 -23.96 -1.86 2.04
CA SER A 61 -25.14 -2.23 2.84
C SER A 61 -24.84 -3.23 3.96
N ASN A 62 -24.13 -4.33 3.65
CA ASN A 62 -23.93 -5.44 4.59
C ASN A 62 -22.44 -5.72 4.85
N PHE A 63 -21.63 -4.69 5.10
CA PHE A 63 -20.20 -4.89 5.37
C PHE A 63 -19.94 -5.77 6.61
N GLY A 64 -20.79 -5.70 7.65
CA GLY A 64 -20.66 -6.60 8.80
C GLY A 64 -20.85 -8.08 8.45
N GLU A 65 -21.72 -8.40 7.47
CA GLU A 65 -21.83 -9.77 6.96
C GLU A 65 -20.60 -10.17 6.15
N LEU A 66 -20.07 -9.27 5.31
CA LEU A 66 -18.80 -9.52 4.62
C LEU A 66 -17.67 -9.83 5.62
N GLU A 67 -17.54 -9.04 6.69
CA GLU A 67 -16.54 -9.26 7.75
C GLU A 67 -16.76 -10.59 8.48
N ARG A 68 -18.02 -10.95 8.79
CA ARG A 68 -18.35 -12.28 9.35
C ARG A 68 -17.89 -13.39 8.42
N HIS A 69 -18.22 -13.30 7.13
CA HIS A 69 -17.79 -14.25 6.12
C HIS A 69 -16.26 -14.34 6.01
N LEU A 70 -15.55 -13.21 5.97
CA LEU A 70 -14.09 -13.13 5.96
C LEU A 70 -13.49 -13.88 7.16
N ASN A 71 -13.99 -13.63 8.37
CA ASN A 71 -13.51 -14.29 9.58
C ASN A 71 -13.75 -15.80 9.54
N GLU A 72 -14.92 -16.24 9.08
CA GLU A 72 -15.24 -17.67 8.97
C GLU A 72 -14.38 -18.41 7.93
N VAL A 73 -14.04 -17.77 6.81
CA VAL A 73 -13.20 -18.40 5.77
C VAL A 73 -11.70 -18.32 6.09
N SER A 74 -11.30 -17.49 7.06
CA SER A 74 -9.91 -17.32 7.49
C SER A 74 -9.57 -17.96 8.84
N ASP A 75 -10.56 -18.34 9.65
CA ASP A 75 -10.33 -19.04 10.92
C ASP A 75 -10.10 -20.55 10.67
N PRO A 76 -8.92 -21.11 10.97
CA PRO A 76 -8.62 -22.52 10.71
C PRO A 76 -9.45 -23.53 11.50
N ASP A 77 -10.14 -23.13 12.57
CA ASP A 77 -11.04 -24.03 13.31
C ASP A 77 -12.49 -23.95 12.82
N ASN A 78 -12.80 -23.03 11.90
CA ASN A 78 -14.12 -22.91 11.34
C ASN A 78 -14.32 -23.90 10.20
N VAL A 79 -15.51 -24.51 10.13
CA VAL A 79 -15.86 -25.45 9.05
C VAL A 79 -15.85 -24.83 7.65
N ARG A 80 -15.88 -23.48 7.56
CA ARG A 80 -15.80 -22.72 6.32
C ARG A 80 -14.38 -22.27 5.97
N TYR A 81 -13.36 -22.65 6.74
CA TYR A 81 -11.98 -22.27 6.44
C TYR A 81 -11.60 -22.61 4.99
N GLY A 82 -11.10 -21.62 4.26
CA GLY A 82 -10.72 -21.75 2.85
C GLY A 82 -11.88 -21.83 1.85
N HIS A 83 -13.13 -21.82 2.32
CA HIS A 83 -14.34 -21.73 1.47
C HIS A 83 -14.64 -20.26 1.11
N HIS A 84 -13.67 -19.64 0.42
CA HIS A 84 -13.68 -18.24 0.01
C HIS A 84 -14.89 -17.89 -0.87
N LEU A 85 -15.34 -16.64 -0.77
CA LEU A 85 -16.45 -16.11 -1.56
C LEU A 85 -16.03 -15.86 -3.02
N SER A 86 -16.98 -16.04 -3.92
CA SER A 86 -16.85 -15.59 -5.32
C SER A 86 -16.92 -14.05 -5.42
N HIS A 87 -16.47 -13.53 -6.56
CA HIS A 87 -16.59 -12.11 -6.88
C HIS A 87 -18.05 -11.62 -6.83
N GLU A 88 -18.98 -12.42 -7.35
CA GLU A 88 -20.40 -12.11 -7.37
C GLU A 88 -21.03 -12.13 -5.97
N GLU A 89 -20.65 -13.07 -5.10
CA GLU A 89 -21.12 -13.10 -3.70
C GLU A 89 -20.66 -11.87 -2.92
N VAL A 90 -19.40 -11.47 -3.08
CA VAL A 90 -18.87 -10.25 -2.45
C VAL A 90 -19.61 -9.01 -2.95
N ASN A 91 -19.76 -8.85 -4.27
CA ASN A 91 -20.49 -7.71 -4.85
C ASN A 91 -21.93 -7.62 -4.34
N LYS A 92 -22.60 -8.78 -4.17
CA LYS A 92 -23.96 -8.84 -3.64
C LYS A 92 -24.04 -8.36 -2.19
N LEU A 93 -23.07 -8.70 -1.35
CA LEU A 93 -23.04 -8.29 0.06
C LEU A 93 -22.82 -6.78 0.21
N ILE A 94 -21.94 -6.21 -0.61
CA ILE A 94 -21.51 -4.82 -0.47
C ILE A 94 -22.30 -3.84 -1.35
N LYS A 95 -23.15 -4.31 -2.26
CA LYS A 95 -24.03 -3.46 -3.08
C LYS A 95 -24.76 -2.45 -2.19
N PRO A 96 -24.73 -1.14 -2.48
CA PRO A 96 -25.53 -0.16 -1.75
C PRO A 96 -27.03 -0.43 -1.86
N SER A 97 -27.79 0.13 -0.92
CA SER A 97 -29.25 0.09 -0.98
C SER A 97 -29.75 0.84 -2.21
N ASP A 98 -30.91 0.43 -2.74
CA ASP A 98 -31.51 1.13 -3.87
C ASP A 98 -31.89 2.57 -3.47
N GLU A 99 -32.30 2.80 -2.21
CA GLU A 99 -32.51 4.14 -1.66
C GLU A 99 -31.23 5.02 -1.70
N SER A 100 -30.08 4.49 -1.28
CA SER A 100 -28.80 5.22 -1.35
C SER A 100 -28.44 5.61 -2.78
N LEU A 101 -28.70 4.72 -3.74
CA LEU A 101 -28.43 4.96 -5.16
C LEU A 101 -29.37 6.02 -5.72
N ASP A 102 -30.67 5.93 -5.43
CA ASP A 102 -31.68 6.87 -5.90
C ASP A 102 -31.41 8.28 -5.34
N LEU A 103 -31.13 8.40 -4.04
CA LEU A 103 -30.78 9.69 -3.43
C LEU A 103 -29.51 10.30 -4.02
N LEU A 104 -28.50 9.49 -4.34
CA LEU A 104 -27.29 9.96 -5.00
C LEU A 104 -27.58 10.44 -6.42
N HIS A 105 -28.31 9.66 -7.22
CA HIS A 105 -28.66 10.02 -8.59
C HIS A 105 -29.46 11.31 -8.64
N GLU A 106 -30.50 11.44 -7.81
CA GLU A 106 -31.29 12.66 -7.70
C GLU A 106 -30.42 13.88 -7.36
N TRP A 107 -29.46 13.72 -6.43
CA TRP A 107 -28.55 14.80 -6.07
C TRP A 107 -27.56 15.17 -7.19
N LEU A 108 -27.02 14.19 -7.92
CA LEU A 108 -26.14 14.42 -9.07
C LEU A 108 -26.89 15.10 -10.22
N GLU A 109 -28.08 14.61 -10.57
CA GLU A 109 -28.93 15.19 -11.62
C GLU A 109 -29.36 16.61 -11.28
N ALA A 110 -29.75 16.86 -10.03
CA ALA A 110 -30.06 18.18 -9.52
C ALA A 110 -28.87 19.15 -9.63
N ASN A 111 -27.63 18.66 -9.66
CA ASN A 111 -26.42 19.46 -9.88
C ASN A 111 -25.94 19.47 -11.34
N GLY A 112 -26.74 18.94 -12.28
CA GLY A 112 -26.45 18.91 -13.71
C GLY A 112 -25.46 17.81 -14.13
N ILE A 113 -25.23 16.82 -13.27
CA ILE A 113 -24.31 15.70 -13.52
C ILE A 113 -25.14 14.50 -13.99
N THR A 114 -25.16 14.30 -15.30
CA THR A 114 -25.96 13.25 -15.95
C THR A 114 -25.17 12.03 -16.40
N HIS A 115 -23.83 12.11 -16.36
CA HIS A 115 -22.94 11.03 -16.78
C HIS A 115 -22.11 10.55 -15.60
N ALA A 116 -22.28 9.28 -15.24
CA ALA A 116 -21.53 8.61 -14.19
C ALA A 116 -21.26 7.15 -14.58
N SER A 117 -20.12 6.60 -14.15
CA SER A 117 -19.82 5.17 -14.27
C SER A 117 -19.76 4.51 -12.89
N TYR A 118 -19.96 3.20 -12.83
CA TYR A 118 -20.14 2.47 -11.57
C TYR A 118 -19.17 1.29 -11.48
N SER A 119 -18.70 1.00 -10.27
CA SER A 119 -18.06 -0.29 -9.96
C SER A 119 -19.05 -1.45 -10.18
N PRO A 120 -18.58 -2.71 -10.31
CA PRO A 120 -19.47 -3.87 -10.44
C PRO A 120 -20.49 -4.02 -9.31
N ALA A 121 -20.12 -3.66 -8.07
CA ALA A 121 -21.04 -3.65 -6.94
C ALA A 121 -21.87 -2.36 -6.82
N LYS A 122 -21.63 -1.37 -7.69
CA LYS A 122 -22.22 -0.02 -7.66
C LYS A 122 -21.92 0.77 -6.38
N ASP A 123 -20.95 0.33 -5.60
CA ASP A 123 -20.52 0.96 -4.36
C ASP A 123 -19.56 2.13 -4.59
N TRP A 124 -19.03 2.27 -5.80
CA TRP A 124 -18.27 3.42 -6.27
C TRP A 124 -18.90 4.01 -7.52
N VAL A 125 -18.98 5.34 -7.55
CA VAL A 125 -19.47 6.13 -8.68
C VAL A 125 -18.39 7.07 -9.14
N ASN A 126 -18.03 7.04 -10.42
CA ASN A 126 -17.02 7.92 -10.98
C ASN A 126 -17.69 8.98 -11.86
N ILE A 127 -17.36 10.24 -11.60
CA ILE A 127 -17.82 11.40 -12.36
C ILE A 127 -16.63 12.25 -12.77
N GLN A 128 -16.72 12.89 -13.93
CA GLN A 128 -15.70 13.81 -14.42
C GLN A 128 -16.30 15.22 -14.51
N ILE A 129 -15.81 16.13 -13.69
CA ILE A 129 -16.33 17.51 -13.56
C ILE A 129 -15.18 18.50 -13.37
N ASN A 130 -15.37 19.78 -13.69
CA ASN A 130 -14.37 20.81 -13.41
C ASN A 130 -14.39 21.25 -11.93
N VAL A 131 -13.31 21.90 -11.48
CA VAL A 131 -13.17 22.43 -10.11
C VAL A 131 -14.36 23.30 -9.72
N MET A 132 -14.82 24.20 -10.60
CA MET A 132 -15.97 25.07 -10.31
C MET A 132 -17.23 24.27 -9.96
N THR A 133 -17.51 23.22 -10.73
CA THR A 133 -18.66 22.34 -10.48
C THR A 133 -18.45 21.53 -9.20
N ALA A 134 -17.24 21.06 -8.92
CA ALA A 134 -16.92 20.33 -7.68
C ALA A 134 -17.07 21.20 -6.43
N GLU A 135 -16.59 22.45 -6.47
CA GLU A 135 -16.73 23.44 -5.40
C GLU A 135 -18.21 23.72 -5.09
N ARG A 136 -19.05 23.87 -6.12
CA ARG A 136 -20.51 24.01 -5.95
C ARG A 136 -21.15 22.74 -5.40
N LEU A 137 -20.79 21.58 -5.96
CA LEU A 137 -21.37 20.28 -5.59
C LEU A 137 -21.13 19.96 -4.11
N LEU A 138 -19.92 20.25 -3.62
CA LEU A 138 -19.42 19.88 -2.30
C LEU A 138 -19.39 21.05 -1.29
N ASP A 139 -19.86 22.24 -1.68
CA ASP A 139 -19.81 23.48 -0.88
C ASP A 139 -18.44 23.66 -0.21
N THR A 140 -17.41 23.80 -1.06
CA THR A 140 -15.99 23.85 -0.68
C THR A 140 -15.16 24.70 -1.64
N GLU A 141 -13.87 24.87 -1.33
CA GLU A 141 -12.88 25.53 -2.18
C GLU A 141 -11.65 24.64 -2.39
N TYR A 142 -11.35 24.32 -3.65
CA TYR A 142 -10.15 23.59 -4.01
C TYR A 142 -8.96 24.54 -4.14
N HIS A 143 -7.82 24.12 -3.61
CA HIS A 143 -6.57 24.84 -3.69
C HIS A 143 -5.46 23.93 -4.20
N VAL A 144 -4.44 24.54 -4.79
CA VAL A 144 -3.16 23.88 -5.04
C VAL A 144 -2.44 23.76 -3.70
N TYR A 145 -1.92 22.57 -3.40
CA TYR A 145 -1.02 22.32 -2.30
C TYR A 145 0.29 21.81 -2.85
N GLN A 146 1.39 22.41 -2.41
CA GLN A 146 2.74 22.01 -2.80
C GLN A 146 3.43 21.31 -1.63
N HIS A 147 4.03 20.15 -1.87
CA HIS A 147 4.80 19.42 -0.88
C HIS A 147 6.25 19.96 -0.82
N ASP A 148 6.98 19.69 0.28
CA ASP A 148 8.40 20.07 0.44
C ASP A 148 9.33 19.61 -0.71
N ASP A 149 8.94 18.58 -1.47
CA ASP A 149 9.69 18.08 -2.63
C ASP A 149 9.22 18.66 -3.97
N GLY A 150 8.34 19.67 -3.95
CA GLY A 150 7.81 20.34 -5.13
C GLY A 150 6.55 19.70 -5.72
N THR A 151 6.11 18.53 -5.24
CA THR A 151 4.87 17.89 -5.74
C THR A 151 3.66 18.79 -5.54
N GLU A 152 2.83 19.00 -6.56
CA GLU A 152 1.58 19.77 -6.43
C GLU A 152 0.31 18.92 -6.55
N ILE A 153 -0.69 19.22 -5.72
CA ILE A 153 -1.99 18.55 -5.69
C ILE A 153 -3.16 19.51 -5.54
N TYR A 154 -4.33 19.14 -6.04
CA TYR A 154 -5.57 19.92 -5.87
C TYR A 154 -6.43 19.32 -4.76
N ARG A 155 -6.62 20.05 -3.66
CA ARG A 155 -7.36 19.55 -2.49
C ARG A 155 -8.27 20.57 -1.83
N ALA A 156 -9.26 20.03 -1.14
CA ALA A 156 -10.24 20.70 -0.30
C ALA A 156 -10.27 20.01 1.07
N PRO A 157 -9.55 20.52 2.09
CA PRO A 157 -9.44 19.87 3.40
C PRO A 157 -10.76 19.81 4.19
N THR A 158 -11.80 20.51 3.74
CA THR A 158 -13.13 20.50 4.36
C THR A 158 -14.16 20.51 3.25
N TRP A 159 -15.13 19.62 3.28
CA TRP A 159 -16.17 19.55 2.27
C TRP A 159 -17.49 19.11 2.90
N SER A 160 -18.59 19.42 2.21
CA SER A 160 -19.95 19.30 2.70
C SER A 160 -20.83 18.53 1.73
N LEU A 161 -21.92 18.00 2.27
CA LEU A 161 -23.02 17.42 1.49
C LEU A 161 -24.36 17.86 2.09
N PRO A 162 -25.46 17.78 1.33
CA PRO A 162 -26.81 17.79 1.91
C PRO A 162 -26.90 16.78 3.05
N LYS A 163 -27.42 17.19 4.21
CA LYS A 163 -27.53 16.34 5.42
C LYS A 163 -28.13 14.96 5.15
N HIS A 164 -29.14 14.84 4.29
CA HIS A 164 -29.73 13.54 3.99
C HIS A 164 -28.75 12.55 3.34
N LEU A 165 -27.70 12.99 2.65
CA LEU A 165 -26.69 12.11 2.03
C LEU A 165 -25.59 11.65 3.00
N HIS A 166 -25.50 12.22 4.19
CA HIS A 166 -24.41 11.93 5.14
C HIS A 166 -24.36 10.45 5.54
N GLU A 167 -25.52 9.80 5.59
CA GLU A 167 -25.63 8.37 5.92
C GLU A 167 -25.48 7.45 4.70
N HIS A 168 -25.40 7.98 3.48
CA HIS A 168 -25.32 7.21 2.23
C HIS A 168 -23.98 7.34 1.51
N VAL A 169 -23.22 8.41 1.74
CA VAL A 169 -21.89 8.64 1.14
C VAL A 169 -20.82 8.46 2.21
N ASP A 170 -19.88 7.54 1.97
CA ASP A 170 -18.74 7.29 2.85
C ASP A 170 -17.60 8.28 2.56
N ALA A 171 -17.21 8.43 1.30
CA ALA A 171 -16.05 9.24 0.89
C ALA A 171 -16.24 9.81 -0.52
N ILE A 172 -15.61 10.95 -0.80
CA ILE A 172 -15.46 11.51 -2.15
C ILE A 172 -13.99 11.84 -2.34
N GLN A 173 -13.34 11.31 -3.39
CA GLN A 173 -11.93 11.57 -3.68
C GLN A 173 -11.69 11.78 -5.18
N PRO A 174 -10.66 12.54 -5.60
CA PRO A 174 -9.74 13.30 -4.75
C PRO A 174 -10.42 14.56 -4.20
N THR A 175 -10.48 14.68 -2.87
CA THR A 175 -11.03 15.87 -2.19
C THR A 175 -10.15 16.22 -1.02
N SER A 176 -10.05 15.34 -0.04
CA SER A 176 -9.38 15.59 1.25
C SER A 176 -8.12 14.76 1.47
N SER A 177 -7.87 13.73 0.65
CA SER A 177 -6.77 12.78 0.89
C SER A 177 -5.42 13.28 0.39
N PHE A 178 -4.48 13.47 1.32
CA PHE A 178 -3.09 13.82 1.02
C PHE A 178 -2.19 12.58 0.90
N MET A 179 -2.78 11.38 0.82
CA MET A 179 -2.03 10.12 0.76
C MET A 179 -1.06 10.12 -0.42
N ARG A 180 0.21 9.86 -0.13
CA ARG A 180 1.27 9.63 -1.11
C ARG A 180 1.66 8.16 -1.06
N ALA A 181 1.68 7.49 -2.21
CA ALA A 181 2.21 6.13 -2.29
C ALA A 181 3.75 6.20 -2.22
N ILE A 182 4.33 6.33 -1.02
CA ILE A 182 5.77 6.49 -0.85
C ILE A 182 6.46 5.11 -0.92
N LYS A 183 7.48 4.99 -1.77
CA LYS A 183 8.38 3.83 -1.89
C LYS A 183 9.14 3.65 -0.56
N LYS A 184 9.24 2.44 -0.02
CA LYS A 184 9.91 2.17 1.26
C LYS A 184 11.31 1.60 1.05
N ARG A 185 12.25 2.48 0.68
CA ARG A 185 13.67 2.13 0.48
C ARG A 185 14.60 3.27 0.90
N GLU A 186 15.89 2.97 0.99
CA GLU A 186 16.93 3.94 1.34
C GLU A 186 18.12 3.91 0.33
N VAL A 187 18.73 5.08 0.07
CA VAL A 187 19.91 5.30 -0.81
C VAL A 187 20.90 6.34 -0.23
N ALA A 188 22.19 6.08 -0.42
CA ALA A 188 23.38 6.80 0.07
C ALA A 188 23.35 8.28 0.52
N ALA A 189 24.09 8.60 1.60
CA ALA A 189 24.22 9.94 2.25
C ALA A 189 25.70 10.37 2.52
N ASP A 190 25.96 11.45 3.29
CA ASP A 190 27.32 11.97 3.59
C ASP A 190 27.73 11.93 5.09
N ALA A 191 29.05 11.72 5.33
CA ALA A 191 29.83 11.59 6.59
C ALA A 191 29.78 10.22 7.33
N PRO A 192 30.86 9.40 7.32
CA PRO A 192 30.71 7.95 7.45
C PRO A 192 30.84 7.30 8.84
N ILE A 193 30.04 6.25 9.08
CA ILE A 193 30.27 5.20 10.08
C ILE A 193 30.87 3.96 9.37
N PRO A 194 31.93 3.29 9.87
CA PRO A 194 32.54 2.12 9.22
C PRO A 194 31.65 0.87 9.09
N TRP A 195 31.91 0.04 8.07
CA TRP A 195 31.29 -1.27 7.86
C TRP A 195 32.18 -2.42 8.41
N PRO A 196 31.61 -3.47 9.03
CA PRO A 196 30.21 -3.62 9.45
C PRO A 196 29.90 -2.79 10.70
N TYR A 197 28.68 -2.26 10.79
CA TYR A 197 28.24 -1.60 12.02
C TYR A 197 27.87 -2.64 13.10
N PRO A 198 27.88 -2.29 14.40
CA PRO A 198 27.61 -3.22 15.49
C PRO A 198 26.30 -4.00 15.31
N GLY A 199 26.33 -5.31 15.52
CA GLY A 199 25.18 -6.21 15.42
C GLY A 199 25.13 -7.05 14.12
N ILE A 200 25.84 -6.65 13.07
CA ILE A 200 25.97 -7.47 11.84
C ILE A 200 27.10 -8.47 12.00
N HIS A 201 26.82 -9.72 11.68
CA HIS A 201 27.76 -10.84 11.81
C HIS A 201 27.62 -11.81 10.64
N GLU A 202 28.73 -12.48 10.30
CA GLU A 202 28.75 -13.50 9.26
C GLU A 202 27.90 -14.73 9.65
N ALA A 203 27.37 -15.41 8.64
CA ALA A 203 26.66 -16.67 8.82
C ALA A 203 27.53 -17.68 9.58
N LYS A 204 26.92 -18.53 10.43
CA LYS A 204 27.64 -19.46 11.30
C LYS A 204 27.67 -20.88 10.71
N SER A 205 26.53 -21.37 10.27
CA SER A 205 26.39 -22.71 9.70
C SER A 205 27.08 -22.85 8.34
N PRO A 206 27.62 -24.03 8.00
CA PRO A 206 28.28 -24.25 6.70
C PRO A 206 27.39 -23.98 5.48
N GLU A 207 26.09 -24.27 5.60
CA GLU A 207 25.13 -24.09 4.51
C GLU A 207 24.86 -22.60 4.24
N LEU A 208 24.65 -21.81 5.30
CA LEU A 208 24.46 -20.36 5.18
C LEU A 208 25.76 -19.66 4.82
N LYS A 209 26.94 -20.07 5.33
CA LYS A 209 28.24 -19.50 4.89
C LYS A 209 28.49 -19.64 3.39
N LYS A 210 27.93 -20.67 2.75
CA LYS A 210 28.08 -20.89 1.32
C LYS A 210 27.14 -20.01 0.46
N SER A 211 25.99 -19.64 1.01
CA SER A 211 24.89 -19.01 0.26
C SER A 211 24.65 -17.55 0.64
N CYS A 212 24.96 -17.17 1.88
CA CYS A 212 24.72 -15.86 2.48
C CYS A 212 26.04 -15.15 2.78
N SER A 213 26.01 -13.83 2.63
CA SER A 213 27.12 -12.94 2.99
C SER A 213 26.54 -11.65 3.54
N ILE A 214 27.22 -11.07 4.54
CA ILE A 214 26.90 -9.71 4.99
C ILE A 214 27.09 -8.68 3.88
N ASN A 215 27.87 -9.00 2.83
CA ASN A 215 28.11 -8.09 1.71
C ASN A 215 26.98 -8.06 0.66
N GLY A 216 25.89 -8.76 0.94
CA GLY A 216 24.64 -8.64 0.25
C GLY A 216 23.90 -9.97 0.15
N THR A 217 22.60 -9.90 0.35
CA THR A 217 21.71 -11.05 0.34
C THR A 217 21.19 -11.32 -1.07
N THR A 218 21.00 -12.61 -1.39
CA THR A 218 20.70 -13.11 -2.74
C THR A 218 19.57 -14.13 -2.69
N PRO A 219 18.92 -14.47 -3.83
CA PRO A 219 17.90 -15.53 -3.88
C PRO A 219 18.34 -16.86 -3.27
N GLU A 220 19.59 -17.27 -3.48
CA GLU A 220 20.14 -18.51 -2.91
C GLU A 220 20.30 -18.42 -1.37
N CYS A 221 20.70 -17.25 -0.85
CA CYS A 221 20.72 -17.00 0.59
C CYS A 221 19.32 -17.13 1.18
N PHE A 222 18.32 -16.44 0.60
CA PHE A 222 16.94 -16.47 1.09
C PHE A 222 16.36 -17.88 1.03
N ALA A 223 16.60 -18.60 -0.06
CA ALA A 223 16.10 -19.97 -0.21
C ALA A 223 16.69 -20.93 0.82
N THR A 224 17.95 -20.70 1.21
CA THR A 224 18.63 -21.47 2.25
C THR A 224 18.11 -21.07 3.64
N LEU A 225 18.09 -19.77 3.96
CA LEU A 225 17.66 -19.23 5.26
C LEU A 225 16.23 -19.60 5.60
N TYR A 226 15.31 -19.48 4.63
CA TYR A 226 13.89 -19.79 4.80
C TYR A 226 13.49 -21.19 4.35
N LYS A 227 14.49 -22.03 4.04
CA LYS A 227 14.35 -23.47 3.77
C LYS A 227 13.37 -23.78 2.62
N THR A 228 13.35 -22.93 1.59
CA THR A 228 12.63 -23.20 0.33
C THR A 228 13.53 -23.88 -0.71
N LYS A 229 14.84 -23.93 -0.46
CA LYS A 229 15.81 -24.57 -1.35
C LYS A 229 15.44 -26.02 -1.64
N GLY A 230 15.39 -26.35 -2.93
CA GLY A 230 15.00 -27.68 -3.42
C GLY A 230 13.50 -27.90 -3.55
N TYR A 231 12.65 -26.95 -3.14
CA TYR A 231 11.23 -27.01 -3.44
C TYR A 231 10.99 -26.86 -4.96
N VAL A 232 10.26 -27.81 -5.52
CA VAL A 232 9.83 -27.78 -6.93
C VAL A 232 8.33 -27.53 -6.96
N GLN A 233 7.92 -26.50 -7.70
CA GLN A 233 6.52 -26.13 -7.81
C GLN A 233 5.68 -27.22 -8.47
N LYS A 234 4.47 -27.41 -7.97
CA LYS A 234 3.58 -28.54 -8.31
C LYS A 234 2.26 -28.10 -8.93
N ALA A 235 1.86 -26.85 -8.75
CA ALA A 235 0.62 -26.27 -9.25
C ALA A 235 0.89 -25.16 -10.27
N ALA A 236 1.88 -25.38 -11.14
CA ALA A 236 2.26 -24.43 -12.19
C ALA A 236 1.05 -24.01 -13.04
N GLY A 237 0.87 -22.69 -13.21
CA GLY A 237 -0.24 -22.10 -13.96
C GLY A 237 -1.58 -22.01 -13.20
N LYS A 238 -1.70 -22.60 -12.00
CA LYS A 238 -2.89 -22.46 -11.14
C LYS A 238 -2.70 -21.40 -10.06
N ASN A 239 -1.49 -21.30 -9.51
CA ASN A 239 -1.13 -20.28 -8.54
C ASN A 239 -0.40 -19.12 -9.24
N GLN A 240 -0.61 -17.89 -8.76
CA GLN A 240 -0.01 -16.69 -9.33
C GLN A 240 0.30 -15.67 -8.22
N ILE A 241 1.31 -14.84 -8.46
CA ILE A 241 1.68 -13.73 -7.59
C ILE A 241 1.62 -12.40 -8.35
N GLY A 242 1.11 -11.36 -7.69
CA GLY A 242 1.05 -10.00 -8.20
C GLY A 242 1.84 -9.03 -7.35
N PHE A 243 2.27 -7.91 -7.93
CA PHE A 243 2.84 -6.80 -7.19
C PHE A 243 2.50 -5.47 -7.82
N ASN A 244 2.49 -4.42 -6.99
CA ASN A 244 2.02 -3.10 -7.35
C ASN A 244 3.17 -2.15 -7.63
N ASN A 245 3.03 -1.33 -8.66
CA ASN A 245 3.98 -0.27 -9.02
C ASN A 245 3.20 1.03 -9.17
N PHE A 246 3.68 2.06 -8.47
CA PHE A 246 3.13 3.42 -8.45
C PHE A 246 4.25 4.42 -8.76
N LEU A 247 3.91 5.70 -8.93
CA LEU A 247 4.90 6.78 -9.11
C LEU A 247 5.87 6.55 -10.28
N GLY A 248 5.34 6.12 -11.43
CA GLY A 248 6.16 5.90 -12.64
C GLY A 248 7.15 4.75 -12.55
N GLU A 249 7.12 3.92 -11.50
CA GLU A 249 7.99 2.74 -11.36
C GLU A 249 7.60 1.66 -12.38
N ILE A 250 8.58 1.17 -13.15
CA ILE A 250 8.36 0.18 -14.20
C ILE A 250 9.38 -0.96 -14.05
N PRO A 251 8.95 -2.21 -13.89
CA PRO A 251 9.87 -3.35 -13.93
C PRO A 251 10.68 -3.39 -15.23
N ILE A 252 12.01 -3.47 -15.14
CA ILE A 252 12.90 -3.43 -16.32
C ILE A 252 13.35 -4.84 -16.68
N ARG A 253 12.83 -5.37 -17.80
CA ARG A 253 13.13 -6.74 -18.26
C ARG A 253 14.62 -7.01 -18.47
N PRO A 254 15.41 -6.14 -19.12
CA PRO A 254 16.84 -6.39 -19.30
C PRO A 254 17.60 -6.49 -17.97
N ASP A 255 17.28 -5.63 -16.98
CA ASP A 255 17.89 -5.69 -15.65
C ASP A 255 17.50 -6.97 -14.92
N THR A 256 16.22 -7.34 -14.98
CA THR A 256 15.72 -8.61 -14.43
C THR A 256 16.44 -9.80 -15.06
N LYS A 257 16.66 -9.78 -16.38
CA LYS A 257 17.39 -10.82 -17.09
C LYS A 257 18.84 -10.92 -16.60
N LEU A 258 19.55 -9.80 -16.46
CA LEU A 258 20.93 -9.76 -15.97
C LEU A 258 21.04 -10.29 -14.54
N PHE A 259 20.12 -9.88 -13.67
CA PHE A 259 20.04 -10.38 -12.30
C PHE A 259 19.87 -11.90 -12.26
N LEU A 260 18.89 -12.43 -13.00
CA LEU A 260 18.62 -13.87 -13.02
C LEU A 260 19.76 -14.65 -13.67
N GLN A 261 20.44 -14.11 -14.69
CA GLN A 261 21.62 -14.76 -15.28
C GLN A 261 22.72 -14.99 -14.24
N LYS A 262 22.87 -14.07 -13.28
CA LYS A 262 23.87 -14.17 -12.22
C LYS A 262 23.41 -15.06 -11.07
N TYR A 263 22.18 -14.87 -10.58
CA TYR A 263 21.74 -15.43 -9.31
C TYR A 263 20.77 -16.61 -9.43
N LYS A 264 20.10 -16.76 -10.57
CA LYS A 264 19.10 -17.82 -10.79
C LYS A 264 19.01 -18.21 -12.28
N PRO A 265 20.06 -18.79 -12.89
CA PRO A 265 20.14 -18.99 -14.34
C PRO A 265 18.95 -19.76 -14.95
N GLU A 266 18.37 -20.70 -14.21
CA GLU A 266 17.18 -21.46 -14.60
C GLU A 266 15.92 -20.59 -14.74
N ALA A 267 15.88 -19.44 -14.06
CA ALA A 267 14.75 -18.52 -14.05
C ALA A 267 14.85 -17.40 -15.09
N VAL A 268 15.93 -17.32 -15.87
CA VAL A 268 16.18 -16.23 -16.84
C VAL A 268 15.01 -15.98 -17.79
N SER A 269 14.30 -17.05 -18.21
CA SER A 269 13.13 -16.89 -19.08
C SER A 269 11.97 -16.16 -18.42
N GLY A 270 11.91 -16.11 -17.09
CA GLY A 270 10.94 -15.37 -16.29
C GLY A 270 10.98 -13.87 -16.57
N ALA A 271 12.16 -13.30 -16.85
CA ALA A 271 12.31 -11.88 -17.17
C ALA A 271 11.47 -11.43 -18.37
N ALA A 272 11.21 -12.31 -19.34
CA ALA A 272 10.38 -12.02 -20.51
C ALA A 272 8.91 -12.45 -20.34
N LYS A 273 8.56 -13.19 -19.28
CA LYS A 273 7.28 -13.87 -19.13
C LYS A 273 6.31 -13.20 -18.14
N TYR A 274 6.80 -12.39 -17.21
CA TYR A 274 5.89 -11.68 -16.30
C TYR A 274 4.98 -10.73 -17.10
N LYS A 275 3.71 -10.64 -16.70
CA LYS A 275 2.66 -9.87 -17.38
C LYS A 275 2.60 -8.45 -16.81
N PHE A 276 2.47 -7.45 -17.67
CA PHE A 276 2.06 -6.11 -17.24
C PHE A 276 0.54 -5.94 -17.29
N VAL A 277 0.00 -5.20 -16.33
CA VAL A 277 -1.37 -4.69 -16.33
C VAL A 277 -1.31 -3.20 -16.07
N SER A 278 -1.61 -2.40 -17.10
CA SER A 278 -1.68 -0.94 -17.00
C SER A 278 -3.05 -0.56 -16.46
N ILE A 279 -3.07 0.24 -15.40
CA ILE A 279 -4.26 0.78 -14.76
C ILE A 279 -4.16 2.30 -14.86
N ASP A 280 -5.22 2.95 -15.32
CA ASP A 280 -5.27 4.41 -15.50
C ASP A 280 -4.07 4.99 -16.27
N GLY A 281 -3.69 4.33 -17.37
CA GLY A 281 -2.55 4.76 -18.20
C GLY A 281 -1.17 4.51 -17.58
N GLY A 282 -1.07 3.66 -16.55
CA GLY A 282 0.20 3.32 -15.91
C GLY A 282 1.26 2.83 -16.91
N PRO A 283 2.52 3.26 -16.76
CA PRO A 283 3.55 3.04 -17.77
C PRO A 283 3.99 1.57 -17.85
N GLN A 284 4.50 1.17 -19.00
CA GLN A 284 5.01 -0.17 -19.27
C GLN A 284 6.23 -0.07 -20.20
N GLN A 285 7.22 -0.94 -19.99
CA GLN A 285 8.46 -0.91 -20.76
C GLN A 285 9.09 -2.29 -20.83
N ASP A 286 9.39 -2.74 -22.04
CA ASP A 286 10.13 -3.99 -22.28
C ASP A 286 11.64 -3.74 -22.52
N THR A 287 12.04 -2.49 -22.77
CA THR A 287 13.41 -2.07 -23.07
C THR A 287 14.19 -1.69 -21.81
N ALA A 288 15.51 -1.48 -21.97
CA ALA A 288 16.34 -0.90 -20.92
C ALA A 288 15.94 0.55 -20.64
N LEU A 289 16.31 1.07 -19.48
CA LEU A 289 16.12 2.49 -19.12
C LEU A 289 16.80 3.39 -20.16
N THR A 290 16.15 4.50 -20.51
CA THR A 290 16.81 5.58 -21.26
C THR A 290 17.80 6.32 -20.35
N PRO A 291 18.76 7.08 -20.91
CA PRO A 291 19.66 7.91 -20.10
C PRO A 291 18.93 8.89 -19.18
N GLU A 292 17.81 9.44 -19.63
CA GLU A 292 16.96 10.37 -18.86
C GLU A 292 16.32 9.64 -17.67
N GLN A 293 15.64 8.51 -17.92
CA GLN A 293 15.05 7.68 -16.88
C GLN A 293 16.08 7.20 -15.85
N ALA A 294 17.28 6.84 -16.31
CA ALA A 294 18.37 6.46 -15.44
C ALA A 294 18.88 7.63 -14.60
N THR A 295 18.87 8.85 -15.13
CA THR A 295 19.24 10.07 -14.39
C THR A 295 18.19 10.40 -13.34
N GLU A 296 16.91 10.22 -13.67
CA GLU A 296 15.77 10.40 -12.75
C GLU A 296 15.71 9.34 -11.64
N GLY A 297 16.41 8.20 -11.79
CA GLY A 297 16.45 7.19 -10.74
C GLY A 297 15.18 6.32 -10.61
N ILE A 298 14.33 6.31 -11.64
CA ILE A 298 13.08 5.52 -11.64
C ILE A 298 13.35 4.01 -11.65
N SER A 299 12.31 3.21 -11.42
CA SER A 299 12.31 1.74 -11.59
C SER A 299 13.20 0.94 -10.63
N VAL A 300 13.86 1.59 -9.66
CA VAL A 300 14.66 0.92 -8.64
C VAL A 300 13.77 0.04 -7.73
N GLU A 301 12.56 0.48 -7.41
CA GLU A 301 11.59 -0.23 -6.54
C GLU A 301 11.00 -1.41 -7.30
N ALA A 302 10.51 -1.13 -8.52
CA ALA A 302 9.95 -2.15 -9.38
C ALA A 302 10.94 -3.27 -9.71
N ASN A 303 12.22 -2.93 -9.91
CA ASN A 303 13.28 -3.90 -10.13
C ASN A 303 13.54 -4.75 -8.88
N LEU A 304 13.55 -4.15 -7.68
CA LEU A 304 13.68 -4.89 -6.42
C LEU A 304 12.56 -5.93 -6.28
N ASP A 305 11.30 -5.50 -6.46
CA ASP A 305 10.13 -6.36 -6.32
C ASP A 305 10.18 -7.53 -7.32
N VAL A 306 10.32 -7.24 -8.62
CA VAL A 306 10.25 -8.27 -9.67
C VAL A 306 11.41 -9.27 -9.61
N GLN A 307 12.62 -8.79 -9.28
CA GLN A 307 13.81 -9.64 -9.18
C GLN A 307 13.74 -10.55 -7.96
N THR A 308 13.23 -10.04 -6.84
CA THR A 308 12.96 -10.83 -5.64
C THR A 308 11.90 -11.90 -5.93
N ILE A 309 10.76 -11.49 -6.49
CA ILE A 309 9.65 -12.41 -6.77
C ILE A 309 10.09 -13.52 -7.72
N ILE A 310 10.62 -13.19 -8.90
CA ILE A 310 11.01 -14.21 -9.88
C ILE A 310 12.19 -15.06 -9.36
N GLY A 311 13.12 -14.47 -8.61
CA GLY A 311 14.25 -15.19 -8.02
C GLY A 311 13.84 -16.31 -7.06
N ILE A 312 12.67 -16.19 -6.42
CA ILE A 312 12.14 -17.16 -5.46
C ILE A 312 11.02 -18.03 -6.05
N THR A 313 10.13 -17.46 -6.86
CA THR A 313 8.90 -18.11 -7.31
C THR A 313 8.93 -18.59 -8.76
N TYR A 314 10.05 -18.58 -9.48
CA TYR A 314 10.05 -19.18 -10.83
C TYR A 314 9.74 -20.69 -10.80
N PRO A 315 8.87 -21.24 -11.67
CA PRO A 315 8.24 -20.64 -12.87
C PRO A 315 6.80 -20.11 -12.69
N MET A 316 6.37 -19.75 -11.48
CA MET A 316 5.04 -19.22 -11.19
C MET A 316 4.74 -17.96 -12.03
N PRO A 317 3.53 -17.82 -12.60
CA PRO A 317 3.12 -16.60 -13.28
C PRO A 317 3.16 -15.39 -12.33
N VAL A 318 3.75 -14.30 -12.83
CA VAL A 318 3.89 -13.02 -12.11
C VAL A 318 3.14 -11.93 -12.87
N THR A 319 2.34 -11.12 -12.16
CA THR A 319 1.66 -9.93 -12.70
C THR A 319 2.20 -8.66 -12.06
N ALA A 320 2.74 -7.76 -12.86
CA ALA A 320 3.11 -6.41 -12.48
C ALA A 320 1.93 -5.46 -12.78
N TYR A 321 1.29 -4.95 -11.73
CA TYR A 321 0.31 -3.87 -11.86
C TYR A 321 1.06 -2.55 -11.92
N THR A 322 0.93 -1.80 -13.00
CA THR A 322 1.48 -0.44 -13.12
C THR A 322 0.31 0.52 -13.16
N THR A 323 0.21 1.40 -12.15
CA THR A 323 -0.93 2.31 -12.02
C THR A 323 -0.49 3.74 -12.26
N GLY A 324 -1.11 4.38 -13.24
CA GLY A 324 -0.94 5.79 -13.57
C GLY A 324 -1.87 6.68 -12.74
N GLY A 325 -1.97 7.94 -13.16
CA GLY A 325 -2.70 8.99 -12.46
C GLY A 325 -1.76 10.09 -11.98
N GLU A 326 -1.78 11.24 -12.67
CA GLU A 326 -1.07 12.47 -12.30
C GLU A 326 -1.96 13.71 -12.59
N PRO A 327 -1.83 14.81 -11.82
CA PRO A 327 -2.37 16.11 -12.22
C PRO A 327 -1.75 16.63 -13.54
N PRO A 328 -2.37 17.61 -14.24
CA PRO A 328 -1.87 18.15 -15.49
C PRO A 328 -0.55 18.89 -15.25
N GLN A 329 0.38 18.66 -16.16
CA GLN A 329 1.76 19.08 -16.08
C GLN A 329 1.92 20.54 -16.52
N ILE A 330 2.53 21.37 -15.67
CA ILE A 330 3.34 22.50 -16.11
C ILE A 330 4.80 22.05 -15.89
N PRO A 331 5.67 22.08 -16.91
CA PRO A 331 7.04 21.55 -16.80
C PRO A 331 7.94 22.41 -15.90
N ASP A 332 8.82 21.76 -15.14
CA ASP A 332 9.99 22.35 -14.46
C ASP A 332 11.20 21.39 -14.61
N GLU A 333 12.38 21.95 -14.84
CA GLU A 333 13.64 21.26 -15.21
C GLU A 333 14.44 20.70 -14.00
N ALA A 334 13.91 20.71 -12.77
CA ALA A 334 14.69 20.40 -11.57
C ALA A 334 14.12 19.32 -10.61
N ALA A 335 12.95 18.73 -10.86
CA ALA A 335 12.28 17.83 -9.91
C ALA A 335 12.45 16.34 -10.27
N GLY A 336 13.46 15.70 -9.69
CA GLY A 336 13.78 14.28 -9.86
C GLY A 336 12.92 13.31 -9.05
N ASP A 337 11.59 13.42 -9.09
CA ASP A 337 10.64 12.35 -8.73
C ASP A 337 9.22 12.73 -9.25
N PRO A 338 8.42 11.80 -9.79
CA PRO A 338 7.12 12.11 -10.38
C PRO A 338 6.02 12.47 -9.34
N PRO A 339 5.11 13.40 -9.68
CA PRO A 339 4.09 13.94 -8.78
C PRO A 339 2.95 12.94 -8.47
N GLY A 340 2.45 12.97 -7.24
CA GLY A 340 1.34 12.13 -6.79
C GLY A 340 -0.04 12.74 -7.02
N ASN A 341 -1.01 11.92 -7.46
CA ASN A 341 -2.24 11.68 -6.70
C ASN A 341 -2.97 10.41 -7.17
N GLU A 342 -3.34 9.61 -6.18
CA GLU A 342 -4.42 8.62 -6.25
C GLU A 342 -4.32 7.43 -7.24
N PRO A 343 -3.14 6.85 -7.51
CA PRO A 343 -3.11 5.55 -8.18
C PRO A 343 -3.63 4.43 -7.25
N TYR A 344 -3.62 4.66 -5.93
CA TYR A 344 -3.97 3.65 -4.95
C TYR A 344 -5.46 3.27 -4.99
N LEU A 345 -6.35 4.26 -5.10
CA LEU A 345 -7.79 4.01 -5.24
C LEU A 345 -8.14 3.48 -6.64
N ALA A 346 -7.46 3.98 -7.68
CA ALA A 346 -7.60 3.46 -9.03
C ALA A 346 -7.24 1.96 -9.09
N TRP A 347 -6.13 1.58 -8.47
CA TRP A 347 -5.69 0.19 -8.38
C TRP A 347 -6.69 -0.67 -7.60
N ILE A 348 -7.10 -0.26 -6.39
CA ILE A 348 -8.00 -1.10 -5.58
C ILE A 348 -9.34 -1.30 -6.28
N ASN A 349 -9.91 -0.27 -6.90
CA ASN A 349 -11.14 -0.36 -7.66
C ASN A 349 -10.99 -1.25 -8.90
N TYR A 350 -9.84 -1.17 -9.59
CA TYR A 350 -9.53 -2.07 -10.71
C TYR A 350 -9.49 -3.54 -10.26
N VAL A 351 -8.75 -3.88 -9.20
CA VAL A 351 -8.61 -5.28 -8.76
C VAL A 351 -9.91 -5.82 -8.19
N LEU A 352 -10.68 -5.01 -7.45
CA LEU A 352 -12.00 -5.38 -6.97
C LEU A 352 -12.93 -5.75 -8.13
N ALA A 353 -12.82 -5.07 -9.27
CA ALA A 353 -13.60 -5.35 -10.47
C ALA A 353 -13.19 -6.62 -11.24
N GLN A 354 -12.01 -7.19 -10.96
CA GLN A 354 -11.55 -8.39 -11.67
C GLN A 354 -12.12 -9.66 -11.05
N LYS A 355 -12.60 -10.59 -11.88
CA LYS A 355 -13.07 -11.92 -11.44
C LYS A 355 -11.92 -12.84 -11.02
N THR A 356 -10.80 -12.79 -11.75
CA THR A 356 -9.62 -13.61 -11.51
C THR A 356 -8.44 -12.72 -11.14
N LEU A 357 -7.76 -13.06 -10.05
CA LEU A 357 -6.61 -12.32 -9.53
C LEU A 357 -5.51 -13.30 -9.09
N PRO A 358 -4.25 -12.84 -8.98
CA PRO A 358 -3.21 -13.56 -8.25
C PRO A 358 -3.62 -13.84 -6.81
N GLN A 359 -3.32 -15.05 -6.32
CA GLN A 359 -3.68 -15.48 -4.96
C GLN A 359 -2.88 -14.74 -3.88
N VAL A 360 -1.75 -14.14 -4.25
CA VAL A 360 -0.93 -13.31 -3.37
C VAL A 360 -0.60 -12.00 -4.09
N ILE A 361 -0.78 -10.87 -3.42
CA ILE A 361 -0.40 -9.54 -3.93
C ILE A 361 0.52 -8.86 -2.91
N SER A 362 1.73 -8.52 -3.35
CA SER A 362 2.72 -7.74 -2.59
C SER A 362 2.58 -6.25 -2.88
N THR A 363 2.68 -5.40 -1.86
CA THR A 363 2.73 -3.95 -2.02
C THR A 363 3.81 -3.34 -1.13
N SER A 364 4.68 -2.56 -1.76
CA SER A 364 5.84 -1.93 -1.12
C SER A 364 5.64 -0.42 -0.89
N TYR A 365 4.38 0.02 -0.74
CA TYR A 365 3.98 1.42 -0.69
C TYR A 365 3.03 1.72 0.47
N GLY A 366 3.23 2.88 1.09
CA GLY A 366 2.37 3.39 2.16
C GLY A 366 2.74 4.80 2.57
N ASP A 367 1.90 5.40 3.41
CA ASP A 367 2.04 6.74 3.96
C ASP A 367 1.82 6.71 5.48
N ASP A 368 2.05 7.82 6.15
CA ASP A 368 1.64 8.01 7.55
C ASP A 368 0.12 7.92 7.66
N GLU A 369 -0.41 7.12 8.60
CA GLU A 369 -1.86 6.94 8.78
C GLU A 369 -2.58 8.27 8.98
N GLN A 370 -1.96 9.19 9.71
CA GLN A 370 -2.50 10.52 10.01
C GLN A 370 -2.53 11.49 8.81
N THR A 371 -1.88 11.18 7.68
CA THR A 371 -1.99 11.98 6.44
C THR A 371 -3.18 11.54 5.59
N VAL A 372 -3.71 10.36 5.89
CA VAL A 372 -4.84 9.75 5.19
C VAL A 372 -6.14 10.07 5.94
N PRO A 373 -7.19 10.62 5.28
CA PRO A 373 -8.48 10.82 5.91
C PRO A 373 -9.09 9.50 6.37
N PHE A 374 -9.69 9.48 7.55
CA PHE A 374 -10.20 8.26 8.18
C PHE A 374 -11.22 7.53 7.30
N ASP A 375 -12.18 8.25 6.70
CA ASP A 375 -13.23 7.62 5.90
C ASP A 375 -12.65 7.00 4.62
N TYR A 376 -11.64 7.63 4.02
CA TYR A 376 -10.88 7.02 2.92
C TYR A 376 -10.11 5.78 3.36
N ALA A 377 -9.35 5.86 4.45
CA ALA A 377 -8.57 4.73 4.96
C ALA A 377 -9.47 3.53 5.27
N LYS A 378 -10.61 3.78 5.93
CA LYS A 378 -11.64 2.78 6.21
C LYS A 378 -12.18 2.16 4.92
N ARG A 379 -12.49 2.98 3.92
CA ARG A 379 -13.04 2.49 2.67
C ARG A 379 -12.04 1.64 1.87
N VAL A 380 -10.77 2.04 1.85
CA VAL A 380 -9.68 1.25 1.28
C VAL A 380 -9.51 -0.07 2.03
N CYS A 381 -9.54 -0.05 3.38
CA CYS A 381 -9.53 -1.26 4.20
C CYS A 381 -10.70 -2.20 3.90
N ASN A 382 -11.90 -1.66 3.69
CA ASN A 382 -13.05 -2.45 3.28
C ASN A 382 -12.82 -3.14 1.92
N GLY A 383 -12.06 -2.53 1.01
CA GLY A 383 -11.58 -3.17 -0.21
C GLY A 383 -10.66 -4.36 0.05
N PHE A 384 -9.73 -4.25 1.02
CA PHE A 384 -8.89 -5.39 1.40
C PHE A 384 -9.67 -6.51 2.07
N ALA A 385 -10.68 -6.18 2.88
CA ALA A 385 -11.59 -7.20 3.43
C ALA A 385 -12.30 -7.98 2.31
N GLN A 386 -12.76 -7.28 1.27
CA GLN A 386 -13.38 -7.91 0.09
C GLN A 386 -12.41 -8.83 -0.66
N LEU A 387 -11.15 -8.41 -0.84
CA LEU A 387 -10.11 -9.25 -1.47
C LEU A 387 -9.76 -10.47 -0.60
N GLY A 388 -9.62 -10.27 0.71
CA GLY A 388 -9.38 -11.33 1.68
C GLY A 388 -10.50 -12.37 1.69
N ALA A 389 -11.75 -11.92 1.59
CA ALA A 389 -12.92 -12.81 1.57
C ALA A 389 -12.97 -13.67 0.30
N ARG A 390 -12.29 -13.22 -0.76
CA ARG A 390 -12.10 -13.95 -2.03
C ARG A 390 -10.85 -14.85 -2.02
N GLY A 391 -10.18 -14.98 -0.89
CA GLY A 391 -9.00 -15.85 -0.76
C GLY A 391 -7.70 -15.25 -1.30
N ILE A 392 -7.61 -13.91 -1.38
CA ILE A 392 -6.40 -13.20 -1.80
C ILE A 392 -5.59 -12.79 -0.56
N SER A 393 -4.32 -13.17 -0.52
CA SER A 393 -3.37 -12.72 0.51
C SER A 393 -2.79 -11.36 0.13
N MET A 394 -3.10 -10.33 0.94
CA MET A 394 -2.60 -8.96 0.76
C MET A 394 -1.45 -8.69 1.74
N LEU A 395 -0.23 -8.53 1.22
CA LEU A 395 0.97 -8.27 2.03
C LEU A 395 1.53 -6.87 1.77
N PHE A 396 1.85 -6.16 2.84
CA PHE A 396 2.31 -4.77 2.80
C PHE A 396 3.61 -4.58 3.55
N SER A 397 4.55 -3.81 2.98
CA SER A 397 5.75 -3.36 3.69
C SER A 397 5.35 -2.51 4.91
N SER A 398 5.94 -2.76 6.08
CA SER A 398 5.52 -2.09 7.33
C SER A 398 6.01 -0.63 7.44
N GLY A 399 6.93 -0.21 6.57
CA GLY A 399 7.57 1.09 6.59
C GLY A 399 9.04 1.00 6.99
N ASP A 400 9.76 2.12 6.84
CA ASP A 400 11.22 2.13 6.97
C ASP A 400 11.73 3.06 8.08
N GLY A 401 10.83 3.76 8.78
CA GLY A 401 11.14 4.78 9.77
C GLY A 401 11.09 4.35 11.23
N GLY A 402 11.07 3.05 11.50
CA GLY A 402 10.90 2.56 12.87
C GLY A 402 9.52 2.91 13.41
N ALA A 403 9.46 3.55 14.58
CA ALA A 403 8.22 4.02 15.21
C ALA A 403 7.72 5.40 14.70
N GLY A 404 8.35 5.95 13.65
CA GLY A 404 8.07 7.28 13.11
C GLY A 404 8.16 7.35 11.59
N ASP A 405 8.09 8.58 11.07
CA ASP A 405 8.27 8.88 9.64
C ASP A 405 9.74 9.19 9.32
N ILE A 406 10.23 8.78 8.15
CA ILE A 406 11.54 9.20 7.62
C ILE A 406 11.36 10.43 6.75
N ALA A 407 11.95 11.54 7.19
CA ALA A 407 12.17 12.71 6.36
C ALA A 407 13.65 13.07 6.34
N ASN A 408 14.24 13.24 5.16
CA ASN A 408 15.64 13.67 4.97
C ASN A 408 16.65 12.78 5.71
N ASN A 409 16.53 11.44 5.57
CA ASN A 409 17.38 10.45 6.25
C ASN A 409 17.34 10.55 7.78
N ASN A 410 16.22 11.02 8.33
CA ASN A 410 16.05 11.27 9.75
C ASN A 410 14.63 10.90 10.20
N ALA A 411 14.53 9.94 11.13
CA ALA A 411 13.26 9.47 11.69
C ALA A 411 12.84 10.16 13.00
N THR A 412 13.28 11.40 13.25
CA THR A 412 13.06 12.08 14.55
C THR A 412 11.74 12.84 14.64
N LYS A 413 11.06 13.08 13.52
CA LYS A 413 9.80 13.85 13.48
C LYS A 413 8.62 12.94 13.80
N CYS A 414 8.12 13.03 15.03
CA CYS A 414 7.03 12.20 15.53
C CYS A 414 5.99 13.06 16.26
N VAL A 415 5.08 13.63 15.49
CA VAL A 415 4.14 14.65 15.96
C VAL A 415 2.77 14.45 15.33
N SER A 416 1.72 14.63 16.14
CA SER A 416 0.34 14.52 15.68
C SER A 416 -0.02 15.56 14.62
N ASN A 417 -0.83 15.15 13.65
CA ASN A 417 -1.43 15.96 12.60
C ASN A 417 -2.90 16.29 12.91
N ASP A 418 -3.20 16.67 14.17
CA ASP A 418 -4.56 17.00 14.64
C ASP A 418 -4.68 18.46 15.10
N GLY A 419 -3.72 19.30 14.70
CA GLY A 419 -3.59 20.69 15.16
C GLY A 419 -2.99 20.85 16.56
N LYS A 420 -2.73 19.77 17.31
CA LYS A 420 -2.20 19.85 18.69
C LYS A 420 -0.69 19.72 18.79
N ASN A 421 -0.02 19.23 17.75
CA ASN A 421 1.43 19.01 17.73
C ASN A 421 1.94 18.13 18.89
N THR A 422 1.16 17.12 19.29
CA THR A 422 1.52 16.22 20.39
C THR A 422 2.63 15.28 19.92
N PHE A 423 3.70 15.14 20.70
CA PHE A 423 4.74 14.16 20.41
C PHE A 423 4.19 12.74 20.64
N LYS A 424 4.26 11.90 19.60
CA LYS A 424 3.73 10.53 19.61
C LYS A 424 4.33 9.73 18.46
N PHE A 425 4.37 8.40 18.60
CA PHE A 425 4.71 7.50 17.51
C PHE A 425 3.69 7.59 16.37
N LEU A 426 4.15 7.31 15.15
CA LEU A 426 3.36 7.47 13.94
C LEU A 426 3.13 6.09 13.31
N ALA A 427 1.86 5.69 13.22
CA ALA A 427 1.47 4.50 12.48
C ALA A 427 1.47 4.80 10.97
N SER A 428 1.71 3.78 10.15
CA SER A 428 1.66 3.84 8.69
C SER A 428 0.42 3.13 8.16
N PHE A 429 -0.15 3.66 7.09
CA PHE A 429 -1.23 3.08 6.31
C PHE A 429 -0.72 2.72 4.90
N PRO A 430 -1.06 1.55 4.32
CA PRO A 430 -1.99 0.53 4.80
C PRO A 430 -1.57 -0.50 5.87
N PRO A 431 -0.31 -0.63 6.34
CA PRO A 431 0.05 -1.63 7.35
C PRO A 431 -0.84 -1.62 8.61
N SER A 432 -1.33 -0.46 9.03
CA SER A 432 -2.27 -0.30 10.14
C SER A 432 -3.67 -0.90 9.89
N CYS A 433 -4.01 -1.22 8.64
CA CYS A 433 -5.26 -1.87 8.27
C CYS A 433 -5.36 -3.29 8.85
N PRO A 434 -6.50 -3.69 9.46
CA PRO A 434 -6.65 -5.03 10.04
C PRO A 434 -6.86 -6.14 9.00
N TYR A 435 -7.05 -5.81 7.72
CA TYR A 435 -7.34 -6.79 6.66
C TYR A 435 -6.15 -7.10 5.75
N VAL A 436 -4.94 -6.68 6.15
CA VAL A 436 -3.69 -6.95 5.43
C VAL A 436 -2.67 -7.58 6.37
N THR A 437 -1.72 -8.31 5.81
CA THR A 437 -0.57 -8.83 6.55
C THR A 437 0.61 -7.87 6.38
N ALA A 438 0.95 -7.14 7.43
CA ALA A 438 2.09 -6.23 7.45
C ALA A 438 3.40 -6.99 7.64
N VAL A 439 4.42 -6.66 6.84
CA VAL A 439 5.72 -7.35 6.79
C VAL A 439 6.83 -6.38 7.18
N GLY A 440 7.42 -6.61 8.35
CA GLY A 440 8.62 -5.93 8.83
C GLY A 440 9.89 -6.52 8.23
N ALA A 441 11.03 -6.07 8.74
CA ALA A 441 12.34 -6.45 8.24
C ALA A 441 13.28 -6.98 9.32
N THR A 442 14.05 -8.00 8.95
CA THR A 442 15.19 -8.54 9.71
C THR A 442 16.50 -8.34 8.97
N GLN A 443 17.59 -8.54 9.70
CA GLN A 443 18.97 -8.55 9.20
C GLN A 443 19.77 -9.68 9.87
N GLY A 444 20.93 -10.01 9.31
CA GLY A 444 21.78 -11.09 9.86
C GLY A 444 21.23 -12.48 9.50
N PHE A 445 21.69 -13.53 10.20
CA PHE A 445 21.35 -14.91 9.83
C PHE A 445 21.13 -15.83 11.05
N GLU A 446 22.08 -15.90 11.99
CA GLU A 446 22.07 -16.88 13.09
C GLU A 446 22.58 -16.25 14.40
N PRO A 447 21.74 -15.57 15.19
CA PRO A 447 20.32 -15.29 14.93
C PRO A 447 20.12 -14.10 13.96
N GLU A 448 18.96 -14.09 13.29
CA GLU A 448 18.43 -12.85 12.70
C GLU A 448 18.04 -11.87 13.82
N THR A 449 18.18 -10.57 13.57
CA THR A 449 17.76 -9.48 14.47
C THR A 449 16.85 -8.51 13.72
N SER A 450 16.13 -7.65 14.44
CA SER A 450 15.33 -6.60 13.78
C SER A 450 16.21 -5.71 12.90
N ALA A 451 15.77 -5.40 11.69
CA ALA A 451 16.57 -4.60 10.77
C ALA A 451 16.59 -3.13 11.19
N ALA A 452 17.78 -2.58 11.41
CA ALA A 452 17.99 -1.17 11.68
C ALA A 452 19.42 -0.78 11.29
N ARG A 453 19.57 0.42 10.73
CA ARG A 453 20.84 1.02 10.34
C ARG A 453 20.85 2.51 10.73
N PRO A 454 21.90 2.98 11.42
CA PRO A 454 22.03 4.40 11.72
C PRO A 454 22.17 5.23 10.43
N ALA A 455 21.83 6.52 10.51
CA ALA A 455 22.15 7.45 9.44
C ALA A 455 23.65 7.44 9.14
N ASN A 456 23.98 7.56 7.86
CA ASN A 456 25.34 7.65 7.33
C ASN A 456 26.25 6.42 7.60
N GLY A 457 25.66 5.23 7.67
CA GLY A 457 26.41 3.97 7.75
C GLY A 457 27.05 3.56 6.44
N TYR A 458 28.35 3.22 6.41
CA TYR A 458 28.93 2.52 5.26
C TYR A 458 28.22 1.19 5.06
N GLY A 459 27.82 0.92 3.83
CA GLY A 459 27.35 -0.37 3.37
C GLY A 459 28.50 -1.20 2.78
N PRO A 460 28.23 -2.46 2.48
CA PRO A 460 29.22 -3.36 1.88
C PRO A 460 29.62 -3.01 0.45
N ASP A 461 28.91 -2.08 -0.19
CA ASP A 461 29.29 -1.50 -1.49
C ASP A 461 30.29 -0.34 -1.35
N GLY A 462 30.78 -0.06 -0.14
CA GLY A 462 31.73 1.02 0.13
C GLY A 462 31.10 2.41 0.00
N LYS A 463 29.77 2.50 -0.02
CA LYS A 463 29.01 3.76 -0.04
C LYS A 463 28.38 3.99 1.32
N THR A 464 28.22 5.24 1.70
CA THR A 464 27.38 5.62 2.84
C THR A 464 25.92 5.28 2.52
N HIS A 465 25.10 5.00 3.52
CA HIS A 465 23.66 4.75 3.46
C HIS A 465 23.00 5.54 4.60
N GLY A 466 21.85 6.14 4.33
CA GLY A 466 20.97 6.84 5.26
C GLY A 466 20.27 5.92 6.27
N TYR A 467 19.49 6.58 7.14
CA TYR A 467 18.80 5.93 8.24
C TYR A 467 17.76 4.94 7.74
N TYR A 468 17.67 3.80 8.42
CA TYR A 468 16.66 2.79 8.15
C TYR A 468 16.30 2.05 9.43
N ALA A 469 15.03 1.74 9.60
CA ALA A 469 14.58 0.78 10.59
C ALA A 469 13.23 0.14 10.24
N SER A 470 13.07 -1.14 10.53
CA SER A 470 11.80 -1.87 10.31
C SER A 470 10.62 -1.11 10.91
N GLY A 471 9.64 -0.76 10.08
CA GLY A 471 8.46 0.00 10.47
C GLY A 471 7.63 -0.75 11.50
N SER A 472 7.15 -0.03 12.50
CA SER A 472 6.33 -0.52 13.60
C SER A 472 5.18 0.43 13.89
N GLY A 473 4.14 -0.08 14.54
CA GLY A 473 3.17 0.84 15.12
C GLY A 473 1.91 0.20 15.67
N PHE A 474 1.08 1.09 16.22
CA PHE A 474 -0.26 0.81 16.65
C PHE A 474 -1.19 1.84 16.02
N SER A 475 -2.20 1.38 15.31
CA SER A 475 -3.15 2.25 14.61
C SER A 475 -3.89 3.19 15.56
N GLU A 476 -4.07 4.43 15.15
CA GLU A 476 -4.95 5.41 15.77
C GLU A 476 -6.38 5.34 15.21
N TYR A 477 -6.55 4.76 14.03
CA TYR A 477 -7.84 4.64 13.34
C TYR A 477 -8.55 3.31 13.61
N PHE A 478 -7.81 2.21 13.50
CA PHE A 478 -8.36 0.87 13.53
C PHE A 478 -8.12 0.23 14.88
N LYS A 479 -9.23 -0.17 15.52
CA LYS A 479 -9.18 -0.95 16.76
C LYS A 479 -8.42 -2.26 16.55
N ARG A 480 -7.84 -2.77 17.63
CA ARG A 480 -7.23 -4.09 17.65
C ARG A 480 -8.26 -5.13 17.16
N PRO A 481 -7.96 -5.89 16.09
CA PRO A 481 -8.82 -6.95 15.62
C PRO A 481 -8.80 -8.14 16.59
N SER A 482 -9.89 -8.89 16.66
CA SER A 482 -10.06 -9.98 17.64
C SER A 482 -8.99 -11.07 17.55
N TYR A 483 -8.45 -11.32 16.36
CA TYR A 483 -7.35 -12.28 16.18
C TYR A 483 -6.06 -11.85 16.91
N GLN A 484 -5.91 -10.59 17.32
CA GLN A 484 -4.78 -10.07 18.10
C GLN A 484 -5.02 -10.03 19.62
N ASP A 485 -6.23 -10.28 20.11
CA ASP A 485 -6.59 -10.02 21.51
C ASP A 485 -5.83 -10.88 22.53
N GLN A 486 -5.36 -12.07 22.13
CA GLN A 486 -4.57 -12.93 23.00
C GLN A 486 -3.06 -12.62 22.97
N VAL A 487 -2.63 -11.77 22.04
CA VAL A 487 -1.22 -11.60 21.69
C VAL A 487 -0.73 -10.19 22.02
N VAL A 488 -1.39 -9.17 21.47
CA VAL A 488 -0.96 -7.78 21.60
C VAL A 488 -1.01 -7.26 23.04
N PRO A 489 -2.05 -7.54 23.86
CA PRO A 489 -2.04 -7.11 25.26
C PRO A 489 -0.88 -7.71 26.08
N ALA A 490 -0.45 -8.93 25.76
CA ALA A 490 0.68 -9.56 26.43
C ALA A 490 2.00 -8.84 26.10
N TYR A 491 2.19 -8.44 24.84
CA TYR A 491 3.31 -7.60 24.42
C TYR A 491 3.30 -6.23 25.10
N ILE A 492 2.17 -5.53 25.11
CA ILE A 492 2.06 -4.22 25.79
C ILE A 492 2.42 -4.34 27.28
N LYS A 493 1.98 -5.42 27.93
CA LYS A 493 2.33 -5.70 29.32
C LYS A 493 3.83 -5.99 29.51
N SER A 494 4.48 -6.67 28.56
CA SER A 494 5.91 -7.02 28.66
C SER A 494 6.82 -5.77 28.58
N MET A 495 6.37 -4.71 27.91
CA MET A 495 7.06 -3.41 27.85
C MET A 495 7.08 -2.64 29.18
N LYS A 496 6.34 -3.09 30.21
CA LYS A 496 6.37 -2.49 31.57
C LYS A 496 6.15 -0.96 31.61
N GLY A 497 5.37 -0.43 30.67
CA GLY A 497 5.06 1.00 30.58
C GLY A 497 6.07 1.85 29.80
N GLU A 498 7.06 1.23 29.14
CA GLU A 498 7.89 1.90 28.15
C GLU A 498 7.02 2.55 27.06
N HIS A 499 7.37 3.77 26.66
CA HIS A 499 6.62 4.59 25.69
C HIS A 499 5.14 4.86 26.05
N LYS A 500 4.74 4.76 27.32
CA LYS A 500 3.38 5.07 27.77
C LYS A 500 2.94 6.46 27.30
N GLY A 501 1.81 6.52 26.61
CA GLY A 501 1.23 7.76 26.08
C GLY A 501 1.73 8.16 24.69
N LEU A 502 2.70 7.44 24.11
CA LEU A 502 3.21 7.71 22.76
C LEU A 502 2.48 6.92 21.66
N PHE A 503 1.67 5.92 22.01
CA PHE A 503 0.95 5.08 21.04
C PHE A 503 -0.42 4.62 21.59
N ASN A 504 -1.33 4.25 20.68
CA ASN A 504 -2.64 3.74 21.03
C ASN A 504 -2.60 2.24 21.41
N THR A 505 -2.71 1.93 22.71
CA THR A 505 -2.71 0.54 23.21
C THR A 505 -3.93 -0.30 22.80
N GLU A 506 -4.98 0.33 22.29
CA GLU A 506 -6.20 -0.33 21.81
C GLU A 506 -6.23 -0.51 20.29
N GLY A 507 -5.22 0.01 19.58
CA GLY A 507 -5.12 -0.05 18.13
C GLY A 507 -4.62 -1.40 17.59
N ARG A 508 -4.85 -1.64 16.30
CA ARG A 508 -4.18 -2.71 15.53
C ARG A 508 -2.67 -2.54 15.65
N GLY A 509 -1.98 -3.51 16.25
CA GLY A 509 -0.52 -3.53 16.34
C GLY A 509 0.10 -4.19 15.11
N TYR A 510 1.20 -3.69 14.56
CA TYR A 510 1.89 -4.24 13.39
C TYR A 510 3.42 -4.10 13.53
N PRO A 511 4.23 -4.89 12.79
CA PRO A 511 3.86 -5.83 11.73
C PRO A 511 3.28 -7.16 12.22
N ASP A 512 2.81 -8.00 11.29
CA ASP A 512 2.34 -9.35 11.58
C ASP A 512 3.47 -10.39 11.43
N LEU A 513 4.36 -10.17 10.47
CA LEU A 513 5.48 -11.03 10.11
C LEU A 513 6.73 -10.19 9.77
N ALA A 514 7.88 -10.82 9.58
CA ALA A 514 9.06 -10.19 9.00
C ALA A 514 9.82 -11.10 8.04
N ALA A 515 10.67 -10.52 7.20
CA ALA A 515 11.66 -11.22 6.38
C ALA A 515 12.91 -10.34 6.24
N GLN A 516 14.00 -10.87 5.67
CA GLN A 516 15.21 -10.10 5.40
C GLN A 516 14.85 -8.82 4.65
N GLY A 517 15.41 -7.69 5.08
CA GLY A 517 15.17 -6.39 4.44
C GLY A 517 16.42 -5.52 4.30
N LEU A 518 17.61 -6.08 4.56
CA LEU A 518 18.86 -5.33 4.51
C LEU A 518 19.81 -5.88 3.44
N TYR A 519 20.39 -4.95 2.68
CA TYR A 519 21.43 -5.20 1.67
C TYR A 519 21.10 -6.25 0.59
N PHE A 520 19.92 -6.17 0.00
CA PHE A 520 19.51 -7.01 -1.12
C PHE A 520 20.31 -6.67 -2.37
N LYS A 521 20.85 -7.71 -3.01
CA LYS A 521 21.43 -7.59 -4.35
C LYS A 521 20.31 -7.42 -5.38
N VAL A 522 20.49 -6.46 -6.28
CA VAL A 522 19.54 -6.12 -7.34
C VAL A 522 20.32 -5.56 -8.53
N ASN A 523 19.83 -5.77 -9.75
CA ASN A 523 20.32 -5.06 -10.93
C ASN A 523 19.43 -3.86 -11.23
N TRP A 524 20.05 -2.72 -11.47
CA TRP A 524 19.37 -1.52 -11.96
C TRP A 524 20.29 -0.77 -12.91
N ASN A 525 19.74 -0.39 -14.07
CA ASN A 525 20.47 0.24 -15.16
C ASN A 525 21.74 -0.56 -15.52
N SER A 526 21.56 -1.84 -15.79
CA SER A 526 22.61 -2.82 -16.13
C SER A 526 23.72 -2.99 -15.08
N THR A 527 23.56 -2.42 -13.89
CA THR A 527 24.58 -2.41 -12.83
C THR A 527 24.04 -3.08 -11.58
N GLU A 528 24.86 -3.90 -10.93
CA GLU A 528 24.49 -4.45 -9.63
C GLU A 528 24.54 -3.36 -8.55
N ARG A 529 23.51 -3.33 -7.71
CA ARG A 529 23.37 -2.44 -6.57
C ARG A 529 22.95 -3.24 -5.34
N ILE A 530 22.92 -2.52 -4.23
CA ILE A 530 22.45 -3.00 -2.95
C ILE A 530 21.32 -2.07 -2.50
N ILE A 531 20.19 -2.65 -2.07
CA ILE A 531 19.03 -1.91 -1.55
C ILE A 531 18.64 -2.46 -0.18
N SER A 532 18.11 -1.60 0.67
CA SER A 532 17.47 -1.98 1.94
C SER A 532 16.08 -1.37 2.02
N GLY A 533 15.19 -1.98 2.80
CA GLY A 533 13.82 -1.52 2.97
C GLY A 533 12.88 -2.66 3.32
N THR A 534 11.75 -2.34 3.96
CA THR A 534 10.62 -3.28 4.05
C THR A 534 10.00 -3.56 2.68
N SER A 535 10.29 -2.73 1.68
CA SER A 535 10.10 -3.03 0.25
C SER A 535 10.84 -4.27 -0.24
N ALA A 536 11.92 -4.69 0.42
CA ALA A 536 12.60 -5.95 0.10
C ALA A 536 11.96 -7.15 0.81
N SER A 537 11.53 -6.96 2.06
CA SER A 537 10.98 -8.04 2.89
C SER A 537 9.56 -8.42 2.48
N ALA A 538 8.71 -7.47 2.08
CA ALA A 538 7.34 -7.72 1.63
C ALA A 538 7.24 -8.66 0.40
N PRO A 539 7.93 -8.42 -0.73
CA PRO A 539 7.91 -9.36 -1.86
C PRO A 539 8.58 -10.69 -1.53
N LEU A 540 9.59 -10.72 -0.65
CA LEU A 540 10.23 -11.96 -0.21
C LEU A 540 9.26 -12.84 0.60
N MET A 541 8.58 -12.28 1.61
CA MET A 541 7.55 -13.00 2.37
C MET A 541 6.41 -13.43 1.45
N SER A 542 5.92 -12.54 0.58
CA SER A 542 4.86 -12.85 -0.39
C SER A 542 5.22 -14.03 -1.29
N SER A 543 6.48 -14.10 -1.72
CA SER A 543 6.99 -15.20 -2.53
C SER A 543 6.93 -16.54 -1.77
N ILE A 544 7.24 -16.55 -0.48
CA ILE A 544 7.21 -17.76 0.34
C ILE A 544 5.77 -18.21 0.59
N ILE A 545 4.86 -17.28 0.89
CA ILE A 545 3.41 -17.56 0.98
C ILE A 545 2.87 -18.09 -0.34
N ALA A 546 3.33 -17.57 -1.48
CA ALA A 546 2.95 -18.09 -2.79
C ALA A 546 3.44 -19.54 -2.97
N LEU A 547 4.66 -19.89 -2.54
CA LEU A 547 5.12 -21.29 -2.58
C LEU A 547 4.29 -22.21 -1.67
N VAL A 548 3.80 -21.71 -0.52
CA VAL A 548 2.88 -22.47 0.35
C VAL A 548 1.55 -22.71 -0.36
N ASN A 549 0.97 -21.69 -1.00
CA ASN A 549 -0.24 -21.82 -1.80
C ASN A 549 -0.07 -22.83 -2.95
N ASP A 550 1.09 -22.84 -3.62
CA ASP A 550 1.39 -23.84 -4.66
C ASP A 550 1.34 -25.27 -4.10
N ALA A 551 1.92 -25.51 -2.93
CA ALA A 551 1.89 -26.82 -2.28
C ALA A 551 0.47 -27.25 -1.85
N LEU A 552 -0.33 -26.31 -1.33
CA LEU A 552 -1.72 -26.54 -0.95
C LEU A 552 -2.59 -26.88 -2.16
N ILE A 553 -2.51 -26.08 -3.22
CA ILE A 553 -3.25 -26.30 -4.47
C ILE A 553 -2.89 -27.66 -5.08
N ALA A 554 -1.63 -28.05 -5.05
CA ALA A 554 -1.19 -29.36 -5.54
C ALA A 554 -1.78 -30.54 -4.76
N LYS A 555 -2.21 -30.32 -3.52
CA LYS A 555 -2.92 -31.28 -2.65
C LYS A 555 -4.44 -31.12 -2.72
N GLY A 556 -4.97 -30.29 -3.62
CA GLY A 556 -6.40 -30.01 -3.73
C GLY A 556 -6.96 -29.20 -2.55
N LYS A 557 -6.11 -28.50 -1.80
CA LYS A 557 -6.50 -27.63 -0.70
C LYS A 557 -6.70 -26.17 -1.18
N PRO A 558 -7.56 -25.39 -0.50
CA PRO A 558 -7.67 -23.96 -0.76
C PRO A 558 -6.37 -23.22 -0.42
N THR A 559 -6.20 -22.03 -0.99
CA THR A 559 -5.12 -21.11 -0.60
C THR A 559 -5.37 -20.53 0.79
N LEU A 560 -4.30 -20.03 1.42
CA LEU A 560 -4.34 -19.43 2.75
C LEU A 560 -5.27 -18.20 2.84
N GLY A 561 -5.44 -17.45 1.75
CA GLY A 561 -6.29 -16.26 1.72
C GLY A 561 -5.84 -15.16 2.68
N PHE A 562 -6.78 -14.52 3.38
CA PHE A 562 -6.44 -13.57 4.43
C PHE A 562 -5.78 -14.30 5.62
N LEU A 563 -4.49 -14.04 5.82
CA LEU A 563 -3.59 -14.86 6.64
C LEU A 563 -3.78 -14.66 8.14
N ASN A 564 -4.15 -13.45 8.58
CA ASN A 564 -3.95 -13.05 9.96
C ASN A 564 -4.72 -13.93 10.98
N PRO A 565 -6.00 -14.30 10.77
CA PRO A 565 -6.68 -15.18 11.73
C PRO A 565 -5.98 -16.55 11.88
N TRP A 566 -5.57 -17.18 10.77
CA TRP A 566 -4.78 -18.42 10.81
C TRP A 566 -3.42 -18.22 11.47
N LEU A 567 -2.72 -17.14 11.13
CA LEU A 567 -1.40 -16.80 11.62
C LEU A 567 -1.39 -16.68 13.15
N TYR A 568 -2.24 -15.81 13.70
CA TYR A 568 -2.28 -15.53 15.14
C TYR A 568 -2.82 -16.71 15.96
N LYS A 569 -3.61 -17.60 15.36
CA LYS A 569 -4.16 -18.78 16.04
C LYS A 569 -3.22 -19.98 16.04
N LYS A 570 -2.56 -20.25 14.90
CA LYS A 570 -1.79 -21.50 14.68
C LYS A 570 -0.52 -21.30 13.86
N GLY A 571 -0.58 -20.49 12.81
CA GLY A 571 0.51 -20.31 11.85
C GLY A 571 1.80 -19.76 12.46
N TYR A 572 1.72 -19.00 13.55
CA TYR A 572 2.88 -18.39 14.22
C TYR A 572 3.98 -19.39 14.60
N LYS A 573 3.65 -20.68 14.78
CA LYS A 573 4.61 -21.75 15.07
C LYS A 573 5.57 -22.07 13.92
N ALA A 574 5.28 -21.55 12.73
CA ALA A 574 6.06 -21.77 11.53
C ALA A 574 7.10 -20.67 11.28
N PHE A 575 7.36 -19.81 12.27
CA PHE A 575 8.27 -18.68 12.16
C PHE A 575 9.39 -18.75 13.20
N THR A 576 10.57 -18.24 12.82
CA THR A 576 11.68 -18.01 13.73
C THR A 576 11.40 -16.72 14.49
N ASP A 577 11.24 -16.85 15.81
CA ASP A 577 11.02 -15.74 16.74
C ASP A 577 12.25 -14.83 16.81
N ILE A 578 12.07 -13.52 16.60
CA ILE A 578 13.15 -12.54 16.59
C ILE A 578 13.14 -11.79 17.91
N THR A 579 14.07 -12.13 18.80
CA THR A 579 14.06 -11.64 20.18
C THR A 579 15.14 -10.59 20.46
N GLU A 580 15.86 -10.14 19.42
CA GLU A 580 16.97 -9.21 19.54
C GLU A 580 16.83 -8.04 18.57
N GLY A 581 17.17 -6.85 19.07
CA GLY A 581 17.15 -5.59 18.35
C GLY A 581 16.01 -4.68 18.76
N VAL A 582 16.09 -3.44 18.27
CA VAL A 582 15.08 -2.41 18.41
C VAL A 582 14.96 -1.66 17.08
N ASN A 583 13.86 -0.97 16.85
CA ASN A 583 13.65 -0.27 15.60
C ASN A 583 13.79 1.25 15.65
N GLY A 584 14.05 1.84 16.82
CA GLY A 584 14.33 3.28 16.90
C GLY A 584 13.20 4.17 16.37
N GLY A 585 13.58 5.38 15.96
CA GLY A 585 12.67 6.43 15.51
C GLY A 585 12.24 7.35 16.66
N CYS A 586 11.75 8.53 16.31
CA CYS A 586 11.24 9.53 17.24
C CYS A 586 12.23 10.02 18.32
N ASN A 587 13.56 9.96 18.07
CA ASN A 587 14.57 10.15 19.13
C ASN A 587 14.42 9.18 20.31
N THR A 588 13.89 7.99 20.07
CA THR A 588 13.72 6.92 21.06
C THR A 588 14.39 5.64 20.58
N THR A 589 14.44 4.63 21.45
CA THR A 589 14.78 3.26 21.09
C THR A 589 13.72 2.58 20.22
N GLY A 590 12.54 3.18 20.06
CA GLY A 590 11.41 2.55 19.39
C GLY A 590 10.88 1.37 20.18
N PHE A 591 10.09 0.52 19.53
CA PHE A 591 9.53 -0.65 20.18
C PHE A 591 10.61 -1.74 20.36
N PRO A 592 10.61 -2.48 21.49
CA PRO A 592 11.54 -3.58 21.70
C PRO A 592 11.08 -4.87 21.01
N THR A 593 12.04 -5.66 20.51
CA THR A 593 11.78 -7.07 20.18
C THR A 593 11.62 -7.90 21.46
N THR A 594 10.79 -8.94 21.41
CA THR A 594 10.59 -9.82 22.57
C THR A 594 10.21 -11.23 22.15
N LYS A 595 10.15 -12.17 23.10
CA LYS A 595 9.69 -13.52 22.81
C LYS A 595 8.22 -13.51 22.40
N GLY A 596 7.92 -14.11 21.24
CA GLY A 596 6.58 -14.20 20.70
C GLY A 596 6.32 -13.09 19.69
N TRP A 597 5.11 -12.55 19.67
CA TRP A 597 4.82 -11.41 18.82
C TRP A 597 5.38 -10.13 19.42
N ASP A 598 6.02 -9.31 18.59
CA ASP A 598 6.39 -7.94 18.92
C ASP A 598 6.01 -6.95 17.81
N ALA A 599 5.98 -5.67 18.16
CA ALA A 599 5.61 -4.61 17.23
C ALA A 599 6.73 -4.27 16.22
N VAL A 600 7.84 -5.01 16.15
CA VAL A 600 8.95 -4.72 15.22
C VAL A 600 9.04 -5.75 14.10
N THR A 601 8.85 -7.02 14.44
CA THR A 601 9.03 -8.18 13.56
C THR A 601 7.82 -9.10 13.52
N GLY A 602 6.76 -8.79 14.29
CA GLY A 602 5.58 -9.63 14.38
C GLY A 602 5.93 -10.99 14.98
N PHE A 603 5.53 -12.09 14.33
CA PHE A 603 5.96 -13.44 14.72
C PHE A 603 7.33 -13.86 14.16
N GLY A 604 8.02 -12.97 13.43
CA GLY A 604 9.34 -13.21 12.89
C GLY A 604 9.36 -13.80 11.49
N THR A 605 10.40 -14.60 11.18
CA THR A 605 10.79 -14.95 9.81
C THR A 605 10.39 -16.37 9.41
N PRO A 606 10.05 -16.64 8.13
CA PRO A 606 9.34 -17.85 7.76
C PRO A 606 10.24 -19.09 7.72
N ILE A 607 9.71 -20.22 8.19
CA ILE A 607 10.32 -21.56 8.06
C ILE A 607 9.44 -22.39 7.13
N PHE A 608 9.77 -22.45 5.84
CA PHE A 608 8.89 -23.02 4.81
C PHE A 608 8.36 -24.44 5.11
N PRO A 609 9.16 -25.42 5.56
CA PRO A 609 8.63 -26.73 5.91
C PRO A 609 7.62 -26.72 7.06
N GLU A 610 7.81 -25.86 8.06
CA GLU A 610 6.85 -25.71 9.16
C GLU A 610 5.60 -24.97 8.69
N LEU A 611 5.71 -24.02 7.75
CA LEU A 611 4.55 -23.37 7.13
C LEU A 611 3.66 -24.40 6.45
N LEU A 612 4.23 -25.30 5.65
CA LEU A 612 3.47 -26.39 5.02
C LEU A 612 2.78 -27.27 6.05
N LYS A 613 3.47 -27.63 7.13
CA LYS A 613 2.90 -28.44 8.21
C LYS A 613 1.74 -27.72 8.90
N GLN A 614 1.89 -26.45 9.26
CA GLN A 614 0.83 -25.69 9.95
C GLN A 614 -0.35 -25.34 9.03
N ALA A 615 -0.12 -25.17 7.72
CA ALA A 615 -1.16 -24.90 6.73
C ALA A 615 -1.95 -26.17 6.33
N GLU A 616 -1.37 -27.36 6.54
CA GLU A 616 -2.01 -28.63 6.20
C GLU A 616 -2.80 -29.26 7.33
N CYS A 617 -2.42 -29.00 8.58
CA CYS A 617 -3.18 -29.42 9.75
C CYS A 617 -4.42 -28.55 9.91
#